data_AF-A0A2W5EFJ9-F1
#
_entry.id   AF-A0A2W5EFJ9-F1
#
_cell.length_a   1.000
_cell.length_b   1.000
_cell.length_c   1.000
_cell.angle_alpha   90.00
_cell.angle_beta   90.00
_cell.angle_gamma   90.00
#
_symmetry.space_group_name_H-M   'P 1'
#
loop_
_entity.id
_entity.type
_entity.pdbx_description
1 polymer ?
#
loop_
_entity_poly.entity_id
_entity_poly.type
_entity_poly.pdbx_seq_one_letter_code
_entity_poly.pdbx_strand_id
1 'polypeptide(L)'
;MGRKLIDLFFYGNFYIGVLAILLSMETACQLHIPLCPPPYYALLFSMTAGYYTYAYSWLPQQYTSKNPRARWYLQHRKLVNIVLVAYLIICLISLFFLLIQYGATIASIDIDYWIILFVMLLSGFF
;
A
#
# COMPACT_ATOMS: atom_id res chain seq x y z
N MET A 1 -24.90 -5.18 -10.45
CA MET A 1 -23.96 -5.15 -9.30
C MET A 1 -22.49 -5.30 -9.72
N GLY A 2 -22.14 -6.13 -10.71
CA GLY A 2 -20.74 -6.35 -11.15
C GLY A 2 -19.95 -5.10 -11.55
N ARG A 3 -20.53 -4.14 -12.29
CA ARG A 3 -19.84 -2.88 -12.64
C ARG A 3 -19.39 -2.08 -11.41
N LYS A 4 -20.19 -2.02 -10.34
CA LYS A 4 -19.86 -1.27 -9.12
C LYS A 4 -18.67 -1.90 -8.36
N LEU A 5 -18.54 -3.22 -8.40
CA LEU A 5 -17.43 -3.96 -7.79
C LEU A 5 -16.13 -3.79 -8.59
N ILE A 6 -16.21 -3.84 -9.92
CA ILE A 6 -15.08 -3.57 -10.81
C ILE A 6 -14.58 -2.14 -10.63
N ASP A 7 -15.50 -1.18 -10.61
CA ASP A 7 -15.19 0.23 -10.35
C ASP A 7 -14.51 0.40 -8.98
N LEU A 8 -14.99 -0.27 -7.94
CA LEU A 8 -14.35 -0.23 -6.62
C LEU A 8 -12.94 -0.86 -6.64
N PHE A 9 -12.77 -1.99 -7.31
CA PHE A 9 -11.50 -2.72 -7.38
C PHE A 9 -10.41 -1.91 -8.10
N PHE A 10 -10.76 -1.31 -9.24
CA PHE A 10 -9.82 -0.51 -10.04
C PHE A 10 -9.68 0.93 -9.51
N TYR A 11 -10.79 1.61 -9.23
CA TYR A 11 -10.71 3.00 -8.77
C TYR A 11 -10.25 3.10 -7.32
N GLY A 12 -10.63 2.16 -6.45
CA GLY A 12 -10.17 2.08 -5.06
C GLY A 12 -8.75 1.53 -4.88
N ASN A 13 -7.97 1.38 -5.97
CA ASN A 13 -6.57 0.93 -5.96
C ASN A 13 -6.31 -0.42 -5.29
N PHE A 14 -7.34 -1.25 -5.08
CA PHE A 14 -7.18 -2.59 -4.52
C PHE A 14 -6.25 -3.43 -5.41
N TYR A 15 -6.42 -3.31 -6.72
CA TYR A 15 -5.55 -3.93 -7.72
C TYR A 15 -4.06 -3.66 -7.49
N ILE A 16 -3.70 -2.39 -7.24
CA ILE A 16 -2.31 -1.99 -7.04
C ILE A 16 -1.73 -2.61 -5.77
N GLY A 17 -2.52 -2.70 -4.69
CA GLY A 17 -2.10 -3.39 -3.48
C GLY A 17 -1.86 -4.89 -3.70
N VAL A 18 -2.70 -5.56 -4.49
CA VAL A 18 -2.52 -6.98 -4.83
C VAL A 18 -1.24 -7.18 -5.65
N LEU A 19 -1.01 -6.32 -6.64
CA LEU A 19 0.23 -6.37 -7.43
C LEU A 19 1.48 -6.21 -6.56
N ALA A 20 1.45 -5.31 -5.57
CA ALA A 20 2.57 -5.14 -4.65
C ALA A 20 2.88 -6.41 -3.85
N ILE A 21 1.84 -7.11 -3.35
CA ILE A 21 2.01 -8.42 -2.70
C ILE A 21 2.63 -9.42 -3.68
N LEU A 22 2.05 -9.55 -4.87
CA LEU A 22 2.52 -10.55 -5.85
C LEU A 22 3.97 -10.29 -6.28
N LEU A 23 4.35 -9.04 -6.50
CA LEU A 23 5.72 -8.65 -6.83
C LEU A 23 6.69 -9.01 -5.69
N SER A 24 6.29 -8.78 -4.44
CA SER A 24 7.09 -9.15 -3.27
C SER A 24 7.25 -10.66 -3.15
N MET A 25 6.17 -11.42 -3.35
CA MET A 25 6.21 -12.89 -3.35
C MET A 25 7.07 -13.44 -4.49
N GLU A 26 6.94 -12.88 -5.70
CA GLU A 26 7.78 -13.24 -6.85
C GLU A 26 9.26 -12.99 -6.54
N THR A 27 9.59 -11.84 -5.96
CA THR A 27 10.97 -11.49 -5.57
C THR A 27 11.52 -12.49 -4.56
N ALA A 28 10.73 -12.87 -3.55
CA ALA A 28 11.13 -13.89 -2.58
C ALA A 28 11.42 -15.25 -3.24
N CYS A 29 10.58 -15.65 -4.19
CA CYS A 29 10.79 -16.86 -4.99
C CYS A 29 12.06 -16.78 -5.85
N GLN A 30 12.28 -15.65 -6.56
CA GLN A 30 13.47 -15.44 -7.40
C GLN A 30 14.76 -15.46 -6.58
N LEU A 31 14.74 -14.88 -5.38
CA LEU A 31 15.86 -14.87 -4.44
C LEU A 31 16.01 -16.17 -3.63
N HIS A 32 15.10 -17.14 -3.80
CA HIS A 32 15.07 -18.41 -3.06
C HIS A 32 15.04 -18.21 -1.54
N ILE A 33 14.34 -17.17 -1.07
CA ILE A 33 14.16 -16.88 0.37
C ILE A 33 12.73 -17.25 0.83
N PRO A 34 12.52 -17.52 2.13
CA PRO A 34 11.20 -17.82 2.66
C PRO A 34 10.24 -16.65 2.43
N LEU A 35 8.97 -16.97 2.17
CA LEU A 35 7.90 -15.98 2.10
C LEU A 35 7.75 -15.24 3.44
N CYS A 36 7.51 -13.94 3.37
CA CYS A 36 7.27 -13.11 4.54
C CYS A 36 5.98 -13.52 5.29
N PRO A 37 5.86 -13.20 6.59
CA PRO A 37 4.66 -13.55 7.36
C PRO A 37 3.44 -12.72 6.94
N PRO A 38 2.20 -13.20 7.17
CA PRO A 38 0.98 -12.51 6.74
C PRO A 38 0.85 -11.02 7.14
N PRO A 39 1.27 -10.59 8.35
CA PRO A 39 1.23 -9.17 8.73
C PRO A 39 2.06 -8.27 7.80
N TYR A 40 3.16 -8.77 7.23
CA TYR A 40 3.97 -8.05 6.25
C TYR A 40 3.18 -7.76 4.97
N TYR A 41 2.48 -8.75 4.43
CA TYR A 41 1.69 -8.56 3.21
C TYR A 41 0.48 -7.65 3.46
N ALA A 42 -0.15 -7.74 4.64
CA ALA A 42 -1.21 -6.83 5.05
C ALA A 42 -0.73 -5.37 5.17
N LEU A 43 0.48 -5.16 5.73
CA LEU A 43 1.13 -3.85 5.79
C LEU A 43 1.43 -3.32 4.38
N LEU A 44 2.09 -4.12 3.54
CA LEU A 44 2.45 -3.73 2.17
C LEU A 44 1.22 -3.37 1.33
N PHE A 45 0.16 -4.17 1.43
CA PHE A 45 -1.11 -3.93 0.75
C PHE A 45 -1.77 -2.64 1.20
N SER A 46 -1.97 -2.48 2.52
CA SER A 46 -2.69 -1.33 3.08
C SER A 46 -1.94 -0.02 2.86
N MET A 47 -0.61 -0.03 3.00
CA MET A 47 0.22 1.14 2.73
C MET A 47 0.16 1.53 1.25
N THR A 48 0.31 0.58 0.33
CA THR A 48 0.30 0.85 -1.11
C THR A 48 -1.09 1.30 -1.59
N ALA A 49 -2.13 0.51 -1.32
CA ALA A 49 -3.49 0.84 -1.75
C ALA A 49 -4.00 2.12 -1.07
N GLY A 50 -3.64 2.34 0.20
CA GLY A 50 -3.96 3.55 0.96
C GLY A 50 -3.30 4.79 0.39
N TYR A 51 -2.00 4.75 0.11
CA TYR A 51 -1.26 5.87 -0.48
C TYR A 51 -1.86 6.32 -1.81
N TYR A 52 -2.07 5.38 -2.74
CA TYR A 52 -2.67 5.71 -4.03
C TYR A 52 -4.09 6.23 -3.87
N THR A 53 -4.88 5.65 -2.97
CA THR A 53 -6.24 6.13 -2.70
C THR A 53 -6.25 7.54 -2.14
N TYR A 54 -5.30 7.87 -1.27
CA TYR A 54 -5.13 9.22 -0.73
C TYR A 54 -4.74 10.21 -1.84
N ALA A 55 -3.75 9.87 -2.67
CA ALA A 55 -3.28 10.73 -3.77
C ALA A 55 -4.41 11.11 -4.74
N TYR A 56 -5.29 10.15 -5.09
CA TYR A 56 -6.43 10.41 -5.97
C TYR A 56 -7.64 11.06 -5.27
N SER A 57 -7.68 11.07 -3.94
CA SER A 57 -8.77 11.68 -3.17
C SER A 57 -8.67 13.21 -3.06
N TRP A 58 -7.51 13.78 -3.40
CA TRP A 58 -7.20 15.21 -3.29
C TRP A 58 -7.75 16.01 -4.48
N LEU A 59 -9.07 15.95 -4.69
CA LEU A 59 -9.77 16.69 -5.74
C LEU A 59 -10.66 17.79 -5.14
N PRO A 60 -10.58 19.05 -5.60
CA PRO A 60 -11.50 20.11 -5.18
C PRO A 60 -12.95 19.76 -5.51
N GLN A 61 -13.90 20.14 -4.64
CA GLN A 61 -15.33 19.84 -4.87
C GLN A 61 -15.91 20.44 -6.17
N GLN A 62 -15.33 21.53 -6.67
CA GLN A 62 -15.74 22.19 -7.91
C GLN A 62 -15.08 21.59 -9.17
N TYR A 63 -14.30 20.52 -9.03
CA TYR A 63 -13.58 19.90 -10.13
C TYR A 63 -14.51 19.09 -11.03
N THR A 64 -14.90 19.67 -12.17
CA THR A 64 -15.67 18.99 -13.22
C THR A 64 -14.73 18.23 -14.15
N SER A 65 -14.33 17.03 -13.73
CA SER A 65 -13.51 16.16 -14.56
C SER A 65 -14.35 15.32 -15.52
N LYS A 66 -13.95 15.24 -16.80
CA LYS A 66 -14.42 14.20 -17.73
C LYS A 66 -13.89 12.80 -17.33
N ASN A 67 -12.86 12.72 -16.48
CA ASN A 67 -12.27 11.46 -16.03
C ASN A 67 -13.27 10.67 -15.16
N PRO A 68 -13.68 9.45 -15.58
CA PRO A 68 -14.58 8.59 -14.80
C PRO A 68 -14.08 8.30 -13.37
N ARG A 69 -12.76 8.18 -13.20
CA ARG A 69 -12.13 7.91 -11.90
C ARG A 69 -12.32 9.07 -10.93
N ALA A 70 -12.03 10.29 -11.38
CA ALA A 70 -12.20 11.50 -10.56
C ALA A 70 -13.67 11.69 -10.14
N ARG A 71 -14.62 11.42 -11.07
CA ARG A 71 -16.06 11.46 -10.75
C ARG A 71 -16.45 10.42 -9.70
N TRP A 72 -15.91 9.21 -9.78
CA TRP A 72 -16.19 8.16 -8.80
C TRP A 72 -15.74 8.56 -7.38
N TYR A 73 -14.54 9.12 -7.25
CA TYR A 73 -14.01 9.62 -5.97
C TYR A 73 -14.86 10.75 -5.37
N LEU A 74 -15.33 11.69 -6.21
CA LEU A 74 -16.23 12.76 -5.76
C LEU A 74 -17.58 12.21 -5.28
N GLN A 75 -18.16 11.26 -6.01
CA GLN A 75 -19.44 10.63 -5.66
C GLN A 75 -19.36 9.75 -4.40
N HIS A 76 -18.23 9.09 -4.18
CA HIS A 76 -18.04 8.11 -3.09
C HIS A 76 -17.11 8.61 -1.98
N ARG A 77 -16.96 9.93 -1.81
CA ARG A 77 -15.99 10.52 -0.86
C ARG A 77 -16.07 9.97 0.57
N LYS A 78 -17.29 9.74 1.08
CA LYS A 78 -17.49 9.12 2.40
C LYS A 78 -16.94 7.70 2.46
N LEU A 79 -17.21 6.89 1.44
CA LEU A 79 -16.69 5.53 1.32
C LEU A 79 -15.16 5.54 1.22
N VAL A 80 -14.58 6.43 0.41
CA VAL A 80 -13.13 6.58 0.27
C VAL A 80 -12.48 6.90 1.62
N ASN A 81 -13.05 7.82 2.40
CA ASN A 81 -12.52 8.14 3.73
C ASN A 81 -12.60 6.95 4.70
N ILE A 82 -13.71 6.19 4.68
CA ILE A 82 -13.84 4.97 5.50
C ILE A 82 -12.77 3.94 5.11
N VAL A 83 -12.56 3.74 3.81
CA VAL A 83 -11.55 2.81 3.29
C VAL A 83 -10.14 3.27 3.67
N LEU A 84 -9.84 4.57 3.60
CA LEU A 84 -8.55 5.13 4.05
C LEU A 84 -8.31 4.91 5.55
N VAL A 85 -9.33 5.14 6.38
CA VAL A 85 -9.24 4.86 7.82
C VAL A 85 -9.04 3.36 8.07
N ALA A 86 -9.73 2.50 7.33
CA ALA A 86 -9.54 1.05 7.42
C ALA A 86 -8.11 0.64 7.03
N TYR A 87 -7.56 1.20 5.95
CA TYR A 87 -6.16 0.96 5.57
C TYR A 87 -5.18 1.43 6.64
N LEU A 88 -5.42 2.62 7.23
CA LEU A 88 -4.57 3.13 8.31
C LEU A 88 -4.60 2.21 9.53
N ILE A 89 -5.77 1.73 9.94
CA ILE A 89 -5.91 0.80 11.06
C ILE A 89 -5.18 -0.52 10.79
N ILE A 90 -5.39 -1.12 9.61
CA ILE A 90 -4.69 -2.36 9.21
C ILE A 90 -3.18 -2.12 9.20
N CYS A 91 -2.72 -1.00 8.64
CA CYS A 91 -1.31 -0.63 8.60
C CYS A 91 -0.71 -0.53 10.01
N LEU A 92 -1.37 0.18 10.94
CA LEU A 92 -0.88 0.34 12.32
C LEU A 92 -0.85 -0.99 13.08
N ILE A 93 -1.89 -1.81 12.94
CA ILE A 93 -1.95 -3.14 13.56
C ILE A 93 -0.84 -4.04 13.02
N SER A 94 -0.71 -4.14 11.69
CA SER A 94 0.33 -4.96 11.06
C SER A 94 1.74 -4.48 11.41
N LEU A 95 1.97 -3.17 11.42
CA LEU A 95 3.25 -2.59 11.82
C LEU A 95 3.57 -2.93 13.29
N PHE A 96 2.60 -2.78 14.19
CA PHE A 96 2.77 -3.10 15.60
C PHE A 96 3.16 -4.57 15.81
N PHE A 97 2.46 -5.51 15.14
CA PHE A 97 2.80 -6.93 15.19
C PHE A 97 4.21 -7.22 14.70
N LEU A 98 4.62 -6.61 13.58
CA LEU A 98 5.96 -6.80 13.02
C LEU A 98 7.06 -6.20 13.91
N LEU A 99 6.80 -5.05 14.54
CA LEU A 99 7.75 -4.43 15.48
C LEU A 99 7.93 -5.29 16.74
N ILE A 100 6.88 -5.93 17.25
CA ILE A 100 7.02 -6.89 18.36
C ILE A 100 7.82 -8.11 17.90
N GLN A 101 7.51 -8.64 16.72
CA GLN A 101 8.11 -9.88 16.24
C GLN A 101 9.59 -9.73 15.84
N TYR A 102 9.95 -8.61 15.22
CA TYR A 102 11.27 -8.40 14.60
C TYR A 102 12.01 -7.17 15.11
N GLY A 103 11.44 -6.37 16.02
CA GLY A 103 12.05 -5.10 16.46
C GLY A 103 13.44 -5.27 17.07
N ALA A 104 13.62 -6.31 17.90
CA ALA A 104 14.94 -6.62 18.46
C ALA A 104 15.95 -7.03 17.36
N THR A 105 15.51 -7.85 16.40
CA THR A 105 16.33 -8.27 15.27
C THR A 105 16.73 -7.10 14.38
N ILE A 106 15.80 -6.15 14.13
CA ILE A 106 16.06 -4.95 13.32
C ILE A 106 17.15 -4.10 13.97
N ALA A 107 17.14 -3.96 15.29
CA ALA A 107 18.15 -3.20 16.02
C ALA A 107 19.54 -3.87 16.01
N SER A 108 19.62 -5.17 15.74
CA SER A 108 20.88 -5.92 15.63
C SER A 108 21.39 -6.08 14.20
N ILE A 109 20.74 -5.46 13.19
CA ILE A 109 21.19 -5.53 11.80
C ILE A 109 22.49 -4.74 11.63
N ASP A 110 23.47 -5.35 10.95
CA ASP A 110 24.74 -4.71 10.62
C ASP A 110 24.56 -3.46 9.75
N ILE A 111 25.46 -2.49 9.94
CA ILE A 111 25.38 -1.18 9.27
C ILE A 111 25.34 -1.27 7.74
N ASP A 112 25.95 -2.30 7.16
CA ASP A 112 26.02 -2.51 5.72
C ASP A 112 24.63 -2.65 5.08
N TYR A 113 23.71 -3.35 5.75
CA TYR A 113 22.32 -3.48 5.28
C TYR A 113 21.58 -2.14 5.31
N TRP A 114 21.83 -1.31 6.32
CA TRP A 114 21.26 0.04 6.40
C TRP A 114 21.78 0.95 5.28
N ILE A 115 23.07 0.84 4.94
CA ILE A 115 23.67 1.58 3.82
C ILE A 115 23.01 1.16 2.51
N ILE A 116 22.83 -0.14 2.26
CA ILE A 116 22.17 -0.64 1.04
C ILE A 116 20.74 -0.09 0.93
N LEU A 117 19.97 -0.13 2.02
CA LEU A 117 18.60 0.42 2.04
C LEU A 117 18.60 1.92 1.71
N PHE A 118 19.53 2.68 2.28
CA PHE A 118 19.63 4.11 2.03
C PHE A 118 20.02 4.42 0.58
N VAL A 119 20.96 3.68 0.00
CA VAL A 119 21.35 3.82 -1.42
C VAL A 119 20.18 3.51 -2.36
N MET A 120 19.39 2.47 -2.07
CA MET A 120 18.18 2.16 -2.85
C MET A 120 17.14 3.28 -2.78
N LEU A 121 17.03 4.00 -1.67
CA LEU A 121 16.13 5.16 -1.58
C LEU A 121 16.66 6.32 -2.43
N LEU A 122 17.97 6.55 -2.41
CA LEU A 122 18.60 7.62 -3.20
C LEU A 122 18.50 7.39 -4.70
N SER A 123 18.55 6.13 -5.16
CA SER A 123 18.43 5.83 -6.59
C SER A 123 17.07 6.23 -7.19
N GLY A 124 16.03 6.41 -6.36
CA GLY A 124 14.74 6.93 -6.82
C GLY A 124 14.73 8.43 -7.14
N PHE A 125 15.79 9.17 -6.79
CA PHE A 125 15.89 10.62 -7.01
C PHE A 125 16.75 11.02 -8.22
N PHE A 126 17.55 10.10 -8.78
CA PHE A 126 18.43 10.31 -9.93
C PHE A 126 17.90 9.57 -11.16
#